data_AF-A0A7D4B4G7-F1
#
_entry.id   AF-A0A7D4B4G7-F1
#
_cell.length_a   1.000
_cell.length_b   1.000
_cell.length_c   1.000
_cell.angle_alpha   90.00
_cell.angle_beta   90.00
_cell.angle_gamma   90.00
#
_symmetry.space_group_name_H-M   'P 1'
#
loop_
_entity.id
_entity.type
_entity.pdbx_description
1 polymer ?
#
loop_
_entity_poly.entity_id
_entity_poly.type
_entity_poly.pdbx_seq_one_letter_code
_entity_poly.pdbx_strand_id
1 'polypeptide(L)'
;MVTDSAPAPTEARIWQLLEEVSDPEVPVLSILDLGIVRAVAVEGGHVTVTITPTYSGCPAMSAIATDIRLRLLAEGYNNLTIKNQLSPAWTTDWMSAAGRAKLEEYGIAPPIDGTATGHVLNLFGQDTAVRCPRCKSAHTHLVSQFGSTACKALYQCDDCREPFDYFKCHA
;
A
#
# COMPACT_ATOMS: atom_id res chain seq x y z
N MET A 1 38.41 11.87 -16.47
CA MET A 1 37.88 11.29 -15.23
C MET A 1 36.84 12.27 -14.71
N VAL A 2 35.56 12.03 -15.02
CA VAL A 2 34.46 12.83 -14.47
C VAL A 2 34.08 12.16 -13.16
N THR A 3 34.43 12.77 -12.04
CA THR A 3 33.88 12.38 -10.74
C THR A 3 32.43 12.85 -10.73
N ASP A 4 31.53 11.97 -11.14
CA ASP A 4 30.09 12.17 -10.99
C ASP A 4 29.74 11.97 -9.52
N SER A 5 29.93 13.03 -8.74
CA SER A 5 29.42 13.08 -7.37
C SER A 5 27.91 13.23 -7.48
N ALA A 6 27.18 12.17 -7.19
CA ALA A 6 25.73 12.24 -7.03
C ALA A 6 25.37 13.46 -6.15
N PRO A 7 24.33 14.23 -6.51
CA PRO A 7 23.91 15.38 -5.72
C PRO A 7 23.59 14.92 -4.29
N ALA A 8 23.93 15.74 -3.30
CA ALA A 8 23.67 15.42 -1.90
C ALA A 8 22.20 15.00 -1.72
N PRO A 9 21.91 13.89 -1.00
CA PRO A 9 20.55 13.45 -0.79
C PRO A 9 19.77 14.56 -0.08
N THR A 10 18.60 14.87 -0.61
CA THR A 10 17.63 15.74 0.06
C THR A 10 16.38 14.94 0.33
N GLU A 11 15.71 15.18 1.46
CA GLU A 11 14.50 14.45 1.82
C GLU A 11 13.44 14.52 0.71
N ALA A 12 13.24 15.72 0.14
CA ALA A 12 12.32 15.94 -0.97
C ALA A 12 12.64 15.08 -2.20
N ARG A 13 13.93 14.93 -2.57
CA ARG A 13 14.33 14.08 -3.69
C ARG A 13 14.05 12.61 -3.39
N ILE A 14 14.33 12.15 -2.18
CA ILE A 14 14.06 10.76 -1.78
C ILE A 14 12.56 10.47 -1.85
N TRP A 15 11.70 11.36 -1.34
CA TRP A 15 10.25 11.19 -1.46
C TRP A 15 9.78 11.05 -2.92
N GLN A 16 10.30 11.88 -3.83
CA GLN A 16 10.00 11.76 -5.27
C GLN A 16 10.43 10.42 -5.86
N LEU A 17 11.59 9.90 -5.47
CA LEU A 17 12.08 8.60 -5.97
C LEU A 17 11.24 7.43 -5.46
N LEU A 18 10.71 7.55 -4.24
CA LEU A 18 9.84 6.53 -3.64
C LEU A 18 8.46 6.48 -4.30
N GLU A 19 8.00 7.55 -4.97
CA GLU A 19 6.72 7.56 -5.70
C GLU A 19 6.68 6.55 -6.84
N GLU A 20 7.82 6.21 -7.45
CA GLU A 20 7.86 5.29 -8.59
C GLU A 20 8.09 3.83 -8.16
N VAL A 21 8.24 3.57 -6.86
CA VAL A 21 8.29 2.19 -6.34
C VAL A 21 6.86 1.70 -6.14
N SER A 22 6.44 0.77 -7.01
CA SER A 22 5.13 0.13 -6.95
C SER A 22 5.09 -1.03 -5.95
N ASP A 23 3.90 -1.33 -5.43
CA ASP A 23 3.66 -2.54 -4.65
C ASP A 23 3.66 -3.78 -5.57
N PRO A 24 4.40 -4.86 -5.24
CA PRO A 24 4.43 -6.06 -6.07
C PRO A 24 3.09 -6.81 -6.13
N GLU A 25 2.20 -6.62 -5.15
CA GLU A 25 0.87 -7.26 -5.12
C GLU A 25 -0.22 -6.44 -5.84
N VAL A 26 -0.05 -5.12 -5.91
CA VAL A 26 -0.94 -4.16 -6.56
C VAL A 26 -0.10 -3.14 -7.36
N PRO A 27 0.38 -3.50 -8.56
CA PRO A 27 1.36 -2.68 -9.31
C PRO A 27 0.90 -1.27 -9.68
N VAL A 28 -0.42 -1.04 -9.67
CA VAL A 28 -1.02 0.28 -9.91
C VAL A 28 -0.81 1.26 -8.75
N LEU A 29 -0.51 0.76 -7.54
CA LEU A 29 -0.26 1.57 -6.35
C LEU A 29 1.22 1.71 -6.07
N SER A 30 1.64 2.93 -5.74
CA SER A 30 2.96 3.14 -5.16
C SER A 30 2.97 2.81 -3.66
N ILE A 31 4.16 2.58 -3.11
CA ILE A 31 4.36 2.47 -1.66
C ILE A 31 3.95 3.73 -0.90
N LEU A 32 3.87 4.89 -1.58
CA LEU A 32 3.34 6.12 -1.00
C LEU A 32 1.81 6.16 -1.02
N ASP A 33 1.18 5.66 -2.10
CA ASP A 33 -0.28 5.54 -2.18
C ASP A 33 -0.84 4.65 -1.09
N LEU A 34 -0.11 3.60 -0.73
CA LEU A 34 -0.44 2.70 0.37
C LEU A 34 -0.08 3.27 1.75
N GLY A 35 0.68 4.36 1.84
CA GLY A 35 1.16 4.90 3.11
C GLY A 35 2.14 3.98 3.85
N ILE A 36 2.85 3.11 3.11
CA ILE A 36 3.87 2.17 3.63
C ILE A 36 5.09 2.94 4.11
N VAL A 37 5.49 4.01 3.41
CA VAL A 37 6.60 4.87 3.84
C VAL A 37 6.14 5.82 4.94
N ARG A 38 6.79 5.76 6.11
CA ARG A 38 6.40 6.52 7.31
C ARG A 38 7.30 7.71 7.59
N ALA A 39 8.57 7.60 7.26
CA ALA A 39 9.52 8.67 7.44
C ALA A 39 10.70 8.49 6.49
N VAL A 40 11.25 9.61 6.06
CA VAL A 40 12.55 9.68 5.40
C VAL A 40 13.40 10.64 6.22
N ALA A 41 14.60 10.21 6.60
CA ALA A 41 15.57 11.05 7.30
C ALA A 41 16.88 11.05 6.53
N VAL A 42 17.49 12.23 6.38
CA VAL A 42 18.79 12.39 5.73
C VAL A 42 19.75 13.08 6.69
N GLU A 43 20.78 12.36 7.13
CA GLU A 43 21.76 12.84 8.12
C GLU A 43 23.17 12.60 7.59
N GLY A 44 23.94 13.66 7.34
CA GLY A 44 25.34 13.53 6.91
C GLY A 44 25.55 12.69 5.63
N GLY A 45 24.57 12.69 4.72
CA GLY A 45 24.60 11.86 3.51
C GLY A 45 24.10 10.42 3.69
N HIS A 46 23.71 10.02 4.90
CA HIS A 46 23.04 8.75 5.18
C HIS A 46 21.52 8.92 5.03
N VAL A 47 20.89 8.05 4.24
CA VAL A 47 19.42 8.05 4.04
C VAL A 47 18.79 6.92 4.85
N THR A 48 17.89 7.26 5.77
CA THR A 48 17.06 6.28 6.45
C THR A 48 15.63 6.38 5.95
N VAL A 49 15.09 5.26 5.43
CA VAL A 49 13.68 5.14 5.05
C VAL A 49 13.00 4.21 6.04
N THR A 50 11.97 4.71 6.72
CA THR A 50 11.14 3.92 7.63
C THR A 50 9.91 3.44 6.89
N ILE A 51 9.71 2.13 6.83
CA ILE A 51 8.55 1.50 6.19
C ILE A 51 7.75 0.68 7.21
N THR A 52 6.45 0.55 6.97
CA THR A 52 5.54 -0.27 7.79
C THR A 52 4.85 -1.30 6.91
N PRO A 53 4.70 -2.56 7.36
CA PRO A 53 3.96 -3.55 6.60
C PRO A 53 2.46 -3.30 6.68
N THR A 54 1.73 -3.61 5.60
CA THR A 54 0.26 -3.56 5.54
C THR A 54 -0.39 -4.63 6.43
N TYR A 55 0.34 -5.71 6.75
CA TYR A 55 -0.02 -6.68 7.77
C TYR A 55 1.20 -7.38 8.37
N SER A 56 1.07 -7.93 9.58
CA SER A 56 2.15 -8.64 10.24
C SER A 56 2.59 -9.88 9.44
N GLY A 57 3.85 -9.93 9.03
CA GLY A 57 4.39 -11.04 8.23
C GLY A 57 4.17 -10.92 6.71
N CYS A 58 3.85 -9.73 6.20
CA CYS A 58 3.75 -9.49 4.76
C CYS A 58 5.05 -9.89 4.02
N PRO A 59 5.01 -10.89 3.12
CA PRO A 59 6.19 -11.37 2.40
C PRO A 59 6.69 -10.33 1.40
N ALA A 60 5.81 -9.44 0.92
CA ALA A 60 6.15 -8.36 0.00
C ALA A 60 7.12 -7.33 0.59
N MET A 61 7.29 -7.26 1.93
CA MET A 61 8.18 -6.28 2.55
C MET A 61 9.64 -6.42 2.15
N SER A 62 10.11 -7.66 1.93
CA SER A 62 11.49 -7.88 1.50
C SER A 62 11.71 -7.41 0.06
N ALA A 63 10.72 -7.63 -0.81
CA ALA A 63 10.70 -7.13 -2.18
C ALA A 63 10.66 -5.59 -2.19
N ILE A 64 9.71 -4.99 -1.48
CA ILE A 64 9.58 -3.52 -1.36
C ILE A 64 10.89 -2.90 -0.84
N ALA A 65 11.47 -3.45 0.22
CA ALA A 65 12.74 -2.97 0.74
C ALA A 65 13.84 -3.07 -0.33
N THR A 66 13.91 -4.17 -1.06
CA THR A 66 14.90 -4.36 -2.13
C THR A 66 14.71 -3.36 -3.26
N ASP A 67 13.48 -3.13 -3.71
CA ASP A 67 13.16 -2.18 -4.78
C ASP A 67 13.50 -0.74 -4.37
N ILE A 68 13.19 -0.36 -3.13
CA ILE A 68 13.62 0.94 -2.57
C ILE A 68 15.14 1.07 -2.62
N ARG A 69 15.88 0.03 -2.18
CA ARG A 69 17.36 0.07 -2.21
C ARG A 69 17.87 0.22 -3.63
N LEU A 70 17.41 -0.62 -4.55
CA LEU A 70 17.84 -0.59 -5.95
C LEU A 70 17.57 0.77 -6.58
N ARG A 71 16.41 1.35 -6.29
CA ARG A 71 16.04 2.66 -6.82
C ARG A 71 16.95 3.77 -6.30
N LEU A 72 17.23 3.80 -5.01
CA LEU A 72 18.11 4.81 -4.42
C LEU A 72 19.57 4.63 -4.85
N LEU A 73 20.02 3.39 -5.01
CA LEU A 73 21.35 3.06 -5.53
C LEU A 73 21.53 3.53 -6.98
N ALA A 74 20.49 3.44 -7.80
CA ALA A 74 20.53 3.91 -9.20
C ALA A 74 20.78 5.42 -9.32
N GLU A 75 20.42 6.19 -8.29
CA GLU A 75 20.66 7.64 -8.19
C GLU A 75 22.00 7.97 -7.49
N GLY A 76 22.81 6.95 -7.17
CA GLY A 76 24.12 7.10 -6.55
C GLY A 76 24.11 7.21 -5.01
N TYR A 77 22.95 7.00 -4.36
CA TYR A 77 22.87 6.97 -2.90
C TYR A 77 23.31 5.60 -2.37
N ASN A 78 24.55 5.50 -1.90
CA ASN A 78 25.14 4.24 -1.43
C ASN A 78 24.96 3.99 0.08
N ASN A 79 24.74 5.05 0.86
CA ASN A 79 24.67 4.97 2.32
C ASN A 79 23.21 5.02 2.78
N LEU A 80 22.57 3.86 2.87
CA LEU A 80 21.13 3.75 3.10
C LEU A 80 20.76 2.68 4.12
N THR A 81 19.76 3.00 4.95
CA THR A 81 19.15 2.09 5.92
C THR A 81 17.65 2.04 5.71
N ILE A 82 17.09 0.84 5.61
CA ILE A 82 15.64 0.65 5.60
C ILE A 82 15.23 0.09 6.96
N LYS A 83 14.37 0.80 7.68
CA LYS A 83 13.86 0.40 9.00
C LYS A 83 12.42 -0.08 8.87
N ASN A 84 12.14 -1.26 9.40
CA ASN A 84 10.78 -1.74 9.53
C ASN A 84 10.20 -1.26 10.86
N GLN A 85 9.12 -0.49 10.79
CA GLN A 85 8.33 -0.07 11.93
C GLN A 85 7.08 -0.95 12.01
N LEU A 86 6.90 -1.65 13.14
CA LEU A 86 5.72 -2.50 13.40
C LEU A 86 4.68 -1.82 14.29
N SER A 87 5.03 -0.70 14.93
CA SER A 87 4.15 0.05 15.81
C SER A 87 4.22 1.55 15.50
N PRO A 88 3.07 2.24 15.34
CA PRO A 88 1.72 1.68 15.30
C PRO A 88 1.50 0.74 14.09
N ALA A 89 0.55 -0.19 14.20
CA ALA A 89 0.16 -1.07 13.09
C ALA A 89 -0.42 -0.25 11.93
N TRP A 90 -0.21 -0.72 10.70
CA TRP A 90 -0.75 -0.07 9.51
C TRP A 90 -2.27 -0.12 9.48
N THR A 91 -2.86 0.97 9.01
CA THR A 91 -4.32 1.08 8.83
C THR A 91 -4.63 1.66 7.46
N THR A 92 -5.82 1.33 6.93
CA THR A 92 -6.29 1.82 5.62
C THR A 92 -6.50 3.34 5.59
N ASP A 93 -6.48 4.01 6.74
CA ASP A 93 -6.53 5.47 6.84
C ASP A 93 -5.24 6.12 6.36
N TRP A 94 -4.14 5.36 6.25
CA TRP A 94 -2.87 5.85 5.71
C TRP A 94 -2.83 5.83 4.18
N MET A 95 -3.83 5.24 3.52
CA MET A 95 -3.92 5.25 2.07
C MET A 95 -4.29 6.63 1.54
N SER A 96 -3.61 7.07 0.48
CA SER A 96 -3.91 8.33 -0.19
C SER A 96 -5.26 8.26 -0.92
N ALA A 97 -5.94 9.40 -1.08
CA ALA A 97 -7.16 9.49 -1.88
C ALA A 97 -6.93 9.05 -3.35
N ALA A 98 -5.75 9.37 -3.89
CA ALA A 98 -5.33 8.94 -5.22
C ALA A 98 -5.17 7.41 -5.29
N GLY A 99 -4.58 6.79 -4.26
CA GLY A 99 -4.46 5.34 -4.16
C GLY A 99 -5.82 4.63 -4.12
N ARG A 100 -6.77 5.18 -3.35
CA ARG A 100 -8.14 4.64 -3.30
C ARG A 100 -8.85 4.74 -4.67
N ALA A 101 -8.68 5.85 -5.37
CA ALA A 101 -9.23 6.02 -6.72
C ALA A 101 -8.61 5.04 -7.73
N LYS A 102 -7.28 4.87 -7.69
CA LYS A 102 -6.54 3.91 -8.54
C LYS A 102 -6.99 2.48 -8.31
N LEU A 103 -7.24 2.07 -7.07
CA LEU A 103 -7.81 0.75 -6.77
C LEU A 103 -9.14 0.55 -7.47
N GLU A 104 -10.05 1.51 -7.33
CA GLU A 104 -11.39 1.43 -7.89
C GLU A 104 -11.35 1.38 -9.43
N GLU A 105 -10.49 2.17 -10.07
CA GLU A 105 -10.25 2.15 -11.51
C GLU A 105 -9.65 0.82 -11.99
N TYR A 106 -8.76 0.23 -11.19
CA TYR A 106 -8.18 -1.08 -11.44
C TYR A 106 -9.18 -2.24 -11.22
N GLY A 107 -10.37 -1.96 -10.69
CA GLY A 107 -11.40 -2.97 -10.43
C GLY A 107 -11.29 -3.65 -9.06
N ILE A 108 -10.53 -3.06 -8.14
CA ILE A 108 -10.46 -3.47 -6.73
C ILE A 108 -11.30 -2.50 -5.91
N ALA A 109 -12.23 -3.02 -5.10
CA ALA A 109 -12.99 -2.17 -4.20
C ALA A 109 -12.06 -1.59 -3.10
N PRO A 110 -11.98 -0.26 -2.94
CA PRO A 110 -11.14 0.37 -1.93
C PRO A 110 -11.69 0.12 -0.52
N PRO A 111 -10.85 0.24 0.53
CA PRO A 111 -11.29 0.10 1.91
C PRO A 111 -12.38 1.11 2.27
N ILE A 112 -13.33 0.70 3.10
CA ILE A 112 -14.40 1.56 3.57
C ILE A 112 -13.94 2.33 4.82
N ASP A 113 -14.23 3.63 4.86
CA ASP A 113 -13.91 4.46 6.03
C ASP A 113 -14.51 3.88 7.31
N GLY A 114 -13.71 3.83 8.38
CA GLY A 114 -14.12 3.24 9.66
C GLY A 114 -13.93 1.71 9.76
N THR A 115 -13.47 1.03 8.70
CA THR A 115 -13.08 -0.40 8.73
C THR A 115 -11.57 -0.62 8.91
N ALA A 116 -10.87 0.45 9.31
CA ALA A 116 -9.41 0.54 9.35
C ALA A 116 -8.70 -0.43 10.31
N THR A 117 -9.44 -1.11 11.20
CA THR A 117 -8.94 -2.12 12.14
C THR A 117 -9.29 -3.55 11.74
N GLY A 118 -9.68 -3.80 10.49
CA GLY A 118 -9.87 -5.16 9.96
C GLY A 118 -11.21 -5.80 10.31
N HIS A 119 -12.09 -5.10 11.02
CA HIS A 119 -13.45 -5.56 11.26
C HIS A 119 -14.40 -5.04 10.18
N VAL A 120 -14.70 -5.91 9.21
CA VAL A 120 -15.86 -5.73 8.30
C VAL A 120 -17.19 -5.93 9.06
N LEU A 121 -17.12 -6.51 10.27
CA LEU A 121 -18.18 -6.56 11.27
C LEU A 121 -18.11 -5.30 12.15
N ASN A 122 -18.99 -4.35 11.88
CA ASN A 122 -19.31 -3.36 12.92
C ASN A 122 -19.83 -4.09 14.19
N LEU A 123 -19.80 -3.42 15.34
CA LEU A 123 -20.32 -3.92 16.64
C LEU A 123 -21.76 -4.47 16.58
N PHE A 124 -22.46 -4.27 15.47
CA PHE A 124 -23.84 -4.67 15.21
C PHE A 124 -24.00 -5.80 14.20
N GLY A 125 -22.91 -6.42 13.73
CA GLY A 125 -22.96 -7.58 12.83
C GLY A 125 -23.50 -7.30 11.43
N GLN A 126 -23.52 -6.04 10.99
CA GLN A 126 -23.93 -5.65 9.65
C GLN A 126 -22.72 -5.64 8.72
N ASP A 127 -22.81 -6.38 7.62
CA ASP A 127 -21.85 -6.30 6.51
C ASP A 127 -21.75 -4.85 6.05
N THR A 128 -20.56 -4.29 6.17
CA THR A 128 -20.29 -2.97 5.58
C THR A 128 -20.41 -3.13 4.06
N ALA A 129 -21.39 -2.46 3.45
CA ALA A 129 -21.75 -2.70 2.05
C ALA A 129 -20.60 -2.31 1.08
N VAL A 130 -19.80 -3.30 0.69
CA VAL A 130 -18.72 -3.14 -0.29
C VAL A 130 -19.34 -2.87 -1.64
N ARG A 131 -19.02 -1.72 -2.25
CA ARG A 131 -19.55 -1.36 -3.57
C ARG A 131 -18.79 -2.07 -4.67
N CYS A 132 -19.52 -2.59 -5.65
CA CYS A 132 -18.93 -3.15 -6.86
C CYS A 132 -18.16 -2.06 -7.62
N PRO A 133 -16.86 -2.25 -7.92
CA PRO A 133 -16.06 -1.23 -8.61
C PRO A 133 -16.56 -0.99 -10.05
N ARG A 134 -17.25 -1.96 -10.65
CA ARG A 134 -17.76 -1.89 -12.03
C ARG A 134 -19.10 -1.18 -12.18
N CYS A 135 -20.13 -1.63 -11.45
CA CYS A 135 -21.49 -1.07 -11.57
C CYS A 135 -21.90 -0.16 -10.41
N LYS A 136 -21.04 0.02 -9.39
CA LYS A 136 -21.26 0.81 -8.18
C LYS A 136 -22.41 0.33 -7.27
N SER A 137 -22.99 -0.83 -7.58
CA SER A 137 -24.01 -1.44 -6.72
C SER A 137 -23.45 -1.81 -5.35
N ALA A 138 -24.28 -1.60 -4.32
CA ALA A 138 -24.03 -2.07 -2.95
C ALA A 138 -24.56 -3.48 -2.70
N HIS A 139 -25.24 -4.09 -3.68
CA HIS A 139 -25.72 -5.47 -3.62
C HIS A 139 -24.57 -6.41 -3.96
N THR A 140 -23.75 -6.66 -2.96
CA THR A 140 -22.61 -7.55 -3.05
C THR A 140 -22.58 -8.46 -1.83
N HIS A 141 -21.99 -9.64 -2.00
CA HIS A 141 -21.79 -10.57 -0.90
C HIS A 141 -20.34 -11.05 -0.88
N LEU A 142 -19.86 -11.34 0.33
CA LEU A 142 -18.55 -11.93 0.54
C LEU A 142 -18.57 -13.39 0.06
N VAL A 143 -17.67 -13.72 -0.85
CA VAL A 143 -17.45 -15.09 -1.32
C VAL A 143 -16.36 -15.77 -0.50
N SER A 144 -15.26 -15.05 -0.21
CA SER A 144 -14.14 -15.57 0.56
C SER A 144 -13.42 -14.45 1.30
N GLN A 145 -13.03 -14.72 2.55
CA GLN A 145 -12.14 -13.87 3.33
C GLN A 145 -10.73 -13.75 2.74
N PHE A 146 -10.39 -14.57 1.75
CA PHE A 146 -9.10 -14.58 1.07
C PHE A 146 -9.31 -14.36 -0.44
N GLY A 147 -8.71 -13.30 -0.97
CA GLY A 147 -8.71 -12.97 -2.39
C GLY A 147 -7.40 -13.36 -3.08
N SER A 148 -7.01 -12.61 -4.10
CA SER A 148 -5.75 -12.86 -4.84
C SER A 148 -4.49 -12.70 -3.99
N THR A 149 -4.53 -11.86 -2.95
CA THR A 149 -3.46 -11.71 -1.96
C THR A 149 -4.03 -11.57 -0.54
N ALA A 150 -3.18 -11.67 0.49
CA ALA A 150 -3.62 -11.67 1.89
C ALA A 150 -4.31 -10.36 2.32
N CYS A 151 -3.95 -9.24 1.69
CA CYS A 151 -4.59 -7.95 1.88
C CYS A 151 -5.94 -7.81 1.15
N LYS A 152 -6.40 -8.85 0.43
CA LYS A 152 -7.65 -8.82 -0.35
C LYS A 152 -8.64 -9.88 0.11
N ALA A 153 -9.93 -9.59 -0.04
CA ALA A 153 -11.04 -10.52 0.11
C ALA A 153 -11.84 -10.59 -1.19
N LEU A 154 -12.42 -11.75 -1.51
CA LEU A 154 -13.19 -11.95 -2.73
C LEU A 154 -14.67 -11.68 -2.49
N TYR A 155 -15.24 -10.79 -3.29
CA TYR A 155 -16.67 -10.48 -3.31
C TYR A 155 -17.27 -10.78 -4.67
N GLN A 156 -18.60 -10.91 -4.72
CA GLN A 156 -19.36 -10.95 -5.96
C GLN A 156 -20.51 -9.95 -5.90
N CYS A 157 -20.75 -9.24 -7.00
CA CYS A 157 -21.92 -8.36 -7.13
C CYS A 157 -23.13 -9.16 -7.61
N ASP A 158 -24.28 -9.01 -6.96
CA ASP A 158 -25.50 -9.72 -7.33
C ASP A 158 -26.23 -9.09 -8.52
N ASP A 159 -26.02 -7.79 -8.75
CA ASP A 159 -26.66 -7.06 -9.86
C ASP A 159 -25.96 -7.32 -11.21
N CYS A 160 -24.62 -7.20 -11.26
CA CYS A 160 -23.85 -7.42 -12.49
C CYS A 160 -23.19 -8.81 -12.57
N ARG A 161 -23.22 -9.59 -11.49
CA ARG A 161 -22.65 -10.96 -11.35
C ARG A 161 -21.13 -11.06 -11.41
N GLU A 162 -20.43 -9.92 -11.45
CA GLU A 162 -18.98 -9.89 -11.56
C GLU A 162 -18.31 -10.16 -10.20
N PRO A 163 -17.34 -11.08 -10.14
CA PRO A 163 -16.46 -11.23 -8.98
C PRO A 163 -15.42 -10.11 -8.96
N PHE A 164 -15.06 -9.63 -7.77
CA PHE A 164 -14.05 -8.58 -7.59
C PHE A 164 -13.33 -8.71 -6.25
N ASP A 165 -12.09 -8.20 -6.19
CA ASP A 165 -11.32 -8.13 -4.96
C ASP A 165 -11.69 -6.87 -4.16
N TYR A 166 -11.78 -7.00 -2.84
CA TYR A 166 -11.89 -5.92 -1.87
C TYR A 166 -10.59 -5.79 -1.09
N PHE A 167 -9.99 -4.60 -1.08
CA PHE A 167 -8.77 -4.33 -0.30
C PHE A 167 -9.15 -4.14 1.18
N LYS A 168 -8.66 -5.01 2.05
CA LYS A 168 -9.00 -5.03 3.48
C LYS A 168 -7.78 -4.77 4.36
N CYS A 169 -8.02 -4.23 5.55
CA CYS A 169 -7.01 -4.21 6.60
C CYS A 169 -6.87 -5.61 7.22
N HIS A 170 -5.64 -6.03 7.50
CA HIS A 170 -5.35 -7.19 8.36
C HIS A 170 -4.84 -6.64 9.70
N ALA A 171 -5.60 -6.88 10.76
CA ALA A 171 -5.13 -6.69 12.13
C ALA A 171 -4.63 -8.02 12.69
#